data_AF-A0A352SCX2-F1
#
_entry.id   AF-A0A352SCX2-F1
#
_cell.length_a   1.000
_cell.length_b   1.000
_cell.length_c   1.000
_cell.angle_alpha   90.00
_cell.angle_beta   90.00
_cell.angle_gamma   90.00
#
_symmetry.space_group_name_H-M   'P 1'
#
loop_
_entity.id
_entity.type
_entity.pdbx_description
1 polymer ?
#
loop_
_entity_poly.entity_id
_entity_poly.type
_entity_poly.pdbx_seq_one_letter_code
_entity_poly.pdbx_strand_id
1 'polypeptide(L)' 'VGDWKYDSLERPLRPEQAILGLRKHLQLFANFRPAICYPELTGASSLKPELVAGLDILIV' A
#
# COMPACT_ATOMS: atom_id res chain seq x y z
N VAL A 1 5.00 7.52 -5.54
CA VAL A 1 4.70 8.10 -6.87
C VAL A 1 3.37 8.79 -6.76
N GLY A 2 3.32 10.04 -7.21
CA GLY A 2 2.24 10.98 -6.93
C GLY A 2 2.75 12.17 -6.12
N ASP A 3 2.39 13.37 -6.57
CA ASP A 3 2.77 14.67 -6.00
C ASP A 3 1.73 15.70 -6.46
N TRP A 4 1.40 16.66 -5.59
CA TRP A 4 0.40 17.71 -5.83
C TRP A 4 0.73 18.55 -7.07
N LYS A 5 2.02 18.65 -7.42
CA LYS A 5 2.49 19.32 -8.65
C LYS A 5 1.85 18.78 -9.93
N TYR A 6 1.44 17.51 -9.95
CA TYR A 6 0.98 16.82 -11.16
C TYR A 6 -0.55 16.60 -11.19
N ASP A 7 -1.29 17.11 -10.21
CA ASP A 7 -2.74 16.88 -10.11
C ASP A 7 -3.55 17.53 -11.24
N SER A 8 -3.05 18.62 -11.81
CA SER A 8 -3.67 19.30 -12.94
C SER A 8 -3.41 18.63 -14.29
N LEU A 9 -2.48 17.66 -14.35
CA LEU A 9 -2.20 16.92 -15.58
C LEU A 9 -3.38 16.01 -15.94
N GLU A 10 -3.56 15.83 -17.25
CA GLU A 10 -4.45 14.80 -17.77
C GLU A 10 -4.06 13.42 -17.24
N ARG A 11 -5.05 12.57 -16.99
CA ARG A 11 -4.86 11.24 -16.38
C ARG A 11 -3.71 10.43 -16.98
N PRO A 12 -3.52 10.33 -18.32
CA PRO A 12 -2.45 9.52 -18.91
C PRO A 12 -1.04 10.03 -18.58
N LEU A 13 -0.90 11.32 -18.27
CA LEU A 13 0.38 11.98 -18.01
C LEU A 13 0.75 11.97 -16.53
N ARG A 14 -0.14 11.49 -15.66
CA ARG A 14 0.10 11.49 -14.21
C ARG A 14 1.11 10.40 -13.83
N PRO A 15 2.03 10.67 -12.88
CA PRO A 15 3.09 9.73 -12.52
C PRO A 15 2.60 8.34 -12.10
N GLU A 16 1.43 8.24 -11.46
CA GLU A 16 0.85 6.98 -11.00
C GLU A 16 0.53 6.03 -12.15
N GLN A 17 0.29 6.56 -13.36
CA GLN A 17 0.10 5.73 -14.56
C GLN A 17 1.35 4.93 -14.91
N ALA A 18 2.54 5.46 -14.63
CA ALA A 18 3.79 4.74 -14.88
C ALA A 18 3.88 3.46 -14.04
N ILE A 19 3.44 3.49 -12.77
CA ILE A 19 3.37 2.29 -11.92
C ILE A 19 2.38 1.27 -12.48
N LEU A 20 1.19 1.72 -12.88
CA LEU A 20 0.17 0.83 -13.44
C LEU A 20 0.65 0.19 -14.74
N GLY A 21 1.29 0.98 -15.61
CA GLY A 21 1.91 0.51 -16.84
C GLY A 21 3.01 -0.52 -16.57
N LEU A 22 3.88 -0.27 -15.60
CA LEU A 22 4.95 -1.19 -15.21
C LEU A 22 4.39 -2.53 -14.70
N ARG A 23 3.40 -2.49 -13.81
CA ARG A 23 2.74 -3.71 -13.28
C ARG A 23 2.12 -4.54 -14.40
N LYS A 24 1.46 -3.88 -15.35
CA LYS A 24 0.87 -4.54 -16.51
C LYS A 24 1.94 -5.14 -17.43
N HIS A 25 3.00 -4.39 -17.72
CA HIS A 25 4.08 -4.81 -18.61
C HIS A 25 4.84 -6.03 -18.06
N LEU A 26 5.09 -6.05 -16.75
CA LEU A 26 5.76 -7.15 -16.06
C LEU A 26 4.82 -8.28 -15.64
N GLN A 27 3.53 -8.21 -16.01
CA GLN A 27 2.50 -9.22 -15.68
C GLN A 27 2.40 -9.53 -14.17
N LEU A 28 2.58 -8.51 -13.32
CA LEU A 28 2.55 -8.65 -11.86
C LEU A 28 1.11 -8.71 -11.35
N PHE A 29 0.45 -9.85 -11.55
CA PHE A 29 -0.96 -10.04 -11.20
C PHE A 29 -1.19 -10.28 -9.69
N ALA A 30 -0.24 -10.91 -9.00
CA ALA A 30 -0.33 -11.20 -7.57
C ALA A 30 0.45 -10.15 -6.76
N ASN A 31 -0.18 -9.56 -5.74
CA ASN A 31 0.46 -8.56 -4.89
C ASN A 31 0.32 -8.89 -3.41
N PHE A 32 1.33 -9.57 -2.88
CA PHE A 32 1.42 -9.93 -1.47
C PHE A 32 1.61 -8.68 -0.59
N ARG A 33 0.68 -8.45 0.33
CA ARG A 33 0.73 -7.37 1.34
C ARG A 33 0.52 -7.94 2.74
N PRO A 34 1.60 -8.34 3.44
CA PRO A 34 1.50 -8.76 4.83
C PRO A 34 1.19 -7.55 5.72
N ALA A 35 0.22 -7.72 6.61
CA ALA A 35 -0.13 -6.79 7.67
C ALA A 35 0.19 -7.47 9.01
N ILE A 36 1.34 -7.10 9.57
CA ILE A 36 1.88 -7.67 10.82
C ILE A 36 1.93 -6.56 11.87
N CYS A 37 1.39 -6.81 13.07
CA CYS A 37 1.49 -5.90 14.20
C CYS A 37 2.48 -6.45 15.24
N TYR A 38 3.67 -5.86 15.25
CA TYR A 38 4.69 -6.16 16.25
C TYR A 38 4.25 -5.65 17.64
N PRO A 39 4.41 -6.44 18.71
CA PRO A 39 4.04 -6.04 20.06
C PRO A 39 4.60 -4.68 20.48
N GLU A 40 5.84 -4.38 20.09
CA GLU A 40 6.55 -3.14 20.39
C GLU A 40 5.92 -1.90 19.73
N LEU A 41 5.19 -2.11 18.63
CA LEU A 41 4.53 -1.05 17.84
C LEU A 41 3.02 -1.02 18.03
N THR A 42 2.46 -1.83 18.93
CA THR A 42 1.01 -1.92 19.15
C THR A 42 0.40 -0.55 19.52
N GLY A 43 1.15 0.30 20.24
CA GLY A 43 0.71 1.65 20.59
C GLY A 43 0.63 2.65 19.41
N ALA A 44 1.21 2.32 18.25
CA ALA A 44 1.07 3.12 17.03
C ALA A 44 -0.24 2.84 16.28
N SER A 45 -0.93 1.74 16.61
CA SER A 45 -2.24 1.43 16.07
C SER A 45 -3.31 2.30 16.73
N SER A 46 -4.31 2.72 15.95
CA SER A 46 -5.51 3.40 16.49
C SER A 46 -6.51 2.42 17.12
N LEU A 47 -6.32 1.12 16.94
CA LEU A 47 -7.15 0.08 17.54
C LEU A 47 -6.73 -0.24 18.96
N LYS A 48 -7.67 -0.77 19.75
CA LYS A 48 -7.38 -1.23 21.11
C LYS A 48 -6.28 -2.31 21.10
N PRO A 49 -5.25 -2.22 21.96
CA PRO A 49 -4.12 -3.15 21.97
C PRO A 49 -4.53 -4.63 22.02
N GLU A 50 -5.55 -4.97 22.82
CA GLU A 50 -6.05 -6.34 22.97
C GLU A 50 -6.67 -6.95 21.70
N LEU A 51 -7.00 -6.12 20.70
CA LEU A 51 -7.56 -6.57 19.43
C LEU A 51 -6.51 -6.71 18.33
N VAL A 52 -5.40 -5.97 18.42
CA VAL A 52 -4.41 -5.83 17.33
C VAL A 52 -3.05 -6.44 17.68
N ALA A 53 -2.77 -6.67 18.96
CA ALA A 53 -1.53 -7.31 19.38
C ALA A 53 -1.40 -8.71 18.75
N GLY A 54 -0.32 -8.94 18.00
CA GLY A 54 -0.08 -10.21 17.32
C GLY A 54 -0.85 -10.40 16.01
N LEU A 55 -1.39 -9.31 15.41
CA LEU A 55 -1.96 -9.36 14.08
C LEU A 55 -0.94 -9.91 13.07
N ASP A 56 -1.34 -10.92 12.30
CA ASP A 56 -0.55 -11.49 11.20
C ASP A 56 -1.51 -11.95 10.08
N ILE A 57 -1.66 -11.12 9.05
CA ILE A 57 -2.56 -11.37 7.91
C ILE A 57 -1.79 -11.16 6.61
N LEU A 58 -1.95 -12.08 5.66
CA LEU A 58 -1.46 -11.92 4.29
C LEU A 58 -2.62 -11.63 3.33
N ILE A 59 -2.59 -10.45 2.70
CA ILE A 59 -3.49 -10.11 1.59
C ILE A 59 -2.79 -10.47 0.27
N VAL A 60 -3.52 -11.11 -0.64
CA VAL A 60 -3.04 -11.56 -1.96
C VAL A 60 -3.81 -10.85 -3.07
#